data_AF-F5XSP9-F1
#
_entry.id   AF-F5XSP9-F1
#
_cell.length_a   1.000
_cell.length_b   1.000
_cell.length_c   1.000
_cell.angle_alpha   90.00
_cell.angle_beta   90.00
_cell.angle_gamma   90.00
#
_symmetry.space_group_name_H-M   'P 1'
#
loop_
_entity.id
_entity.type
_entity.pdbx_description
1 polymer ?
#
loop_
_entity_poly.entity_id
_entity_poly.type
_entity_poly.pdbx_seq_one_letter_code
_entity_poly.pdbx_strand_id
1 'polypeptide(L)'
;MFDVGAPELLVLAVLAVILFGPEKLPEFARKAARVINYVRTMAGSAQQQLKDELGPEFSDVDVRDLNPKTFIQKHLLDDVEPLVDDVKKELAEGTAAGRTAASDVTAAVDDAKSASRSNGSAAGTVGAAAAVGAAAVGVAATNGVASPRVLTPFDPDAT
;
A
#
# COMPACT_ATOMS: atom_id res chain seq x y z
N MET A 1 20.19 -2.51 -3.86
CA MET A 1 19.80 -1.77 -5.09
C MET A 1 18.94 -0.55 -4.75
N PHE A 2 19.42 0.25 -3.79
CA PHE A 2 18.93 1.60 -3.48
C PHE A 2 20.17 2.41 -3.11
N ASP A 3 20.85 2.94 -4.13
CA ASP A 3 21.92 3.91 -3.93
C ASP A 3 21.27 5.26 -3.64
N VAL A 4 20.87 5.44 -2.37
CA VAL A 4 20.29 6.69 -1.89
C VAL A 4 21.43 7.53 -1.33
N GLY A 5 21.94 8.44 -2.14
CA GLY A 5 22.94 9.42 -1.75
C GLY A 5 22.33 10.72 -1.25
N ALA A 6 23.20 11.67 -0.90
CA ALA A 6 22.81 13.03 -0.56
C ALA A 6 21.94 13.72 -1.66
N PRO A 7 22.22 13.59 -2.98
CA PRO A 7 21.38 14.23 -3.98
C PRO A 7 20.00 13.58 -4.11
N GLU A 8 19.90 12.24 -4.03
CA GLU A 8 18.62 11.53 -4.09
C GLU A 8 17.72 11.86 -2.90
N LEU A 9 18.29 12.01 -1.69
CA LEU A 9 17.53 12.47 -0.53
C LEU A 9 16.98 13.88 -0.70
N LEU A 10 17.72 14.78 -1.35
CA LEU A 10 17.24 16.14 -1.62
C LEU A 10 16.06 16.11 -2.59
N VAL A 11 16.14 15.31 -3.66
CA VAL A 11 15.03 15.11 -4.60
C VAL A 11 13.80 14.55 -3.88
N LEU A 12 13.97 13.54 -3.02
CA LEU A 12 12.88 12.97 -2.24
C LEU A 12 12.27 13.99 -1.27
N ALA A 13 13.09 14.81 -0.61
CA ALA A 13 12.62 15.87 0.28
C ALA A 13 11.77 16.90 -0.48
N VAL A 14 12.22 17.33 -1.66
CA VAL A 14 11.45 18.25 -2.52
C VAL A 14 10.12 17.62 -2.94
N LEU A 15 10.12 16.37 -3.38
CA LEU A 15 8.90 15.64 -3.73
C LEU A 15 7.92 15.54 -2.56
N ALA A 16 8.45 15.21 -1.37
CA ALA A 16 7.65 15.14 -0.15
C ALA A 16 7.03 16.51 0.19
N VAL A 17 7.79 17.61 0.01
CA VAL A 17 7.30 18.97 0.27
C VAL A 17 6.19 19.34 -0.71
N ILE A 18 6.30 18.95 -1.98
CA ILE A 18 5.25 19.21 -2.99
C ILE A 18 3.98 18.41 -2.67
N LEU A 19 4.14 17.14 -2.28
CA LEU A 19 3.00 16.24 -2.09
C LEU A 19 2.23 16.52 -0.79
N PHE A 20 2.95 16.78 0.30
CA PHE A 20 2.36 16.96 1.63
C PHE A 20 2.33 18.41 2.10
N GLY A 21 3.16 19.29 1.52
CA GLY A 21 3.37 20.66 1.96
C GLY A 21 4.53 20.80 2.95
N PRO A 22 5.27 21.92 2.91
CA PRO A 22 6.43 22.16 3.79
C PRO A 22 6.06 22.24 5.28
N GLU A 23 4.80 22.56 5.59
CA GLU A 23 4.33 22.66 6.97
C GLU A 23 3.97 21.30 7.59
N LYS A 24 3.56 20.32 6.77
CA LYS A 24 3.06 19.03 7.26
C LYS A 24 4.17 18.01 7.49
N LEU A 25 5.20 18.01 6.65
CA LEU A 25 6.35 17.12 6.81
C LEU A 25 7.04 17.18 8.18
N PRO A 26 7.43 18.36 8.72
CA PRO A 26 8.07 18.43 10.03
C PRO A 26 7.13 17.97 11.15
N GLU A 27 5.82 18.16 10.97
CA GLU A 27 4.78 17.72 11.92
C GLU A 27 4.69 16.19 11.95
N PHE A 28 4.63 15.54 10.79
CA PHE A 28 4.65 14.09 10.66
C PHE A 28 5.97 13.47 11.11
N ALA A 29 7.11 14.08 10.77
CA ALA A 29 8.42 13.61 11.23
C ALA A 29 8.53 13.65 12.76
N ARG A 30 8.03 14.71 13.41
CA ARG A 30 7.99 14.82 14.88
C ARG A 30 7.09 13.75 15.50
N LYS A 31 5.93 13.48 14.91
CA LYS A 31 5.03 12.39 15.35
C LYS A 31 5.72 11.04 15.26
N ALA A 32 6.32 10.72 14.12
CA ALA A 32 7.04 9.47 13.90
C ALA A 32 8.21 9.33 14.89
N ALA A 33 9.02 10.38 15.06
CA ALA A 33 10.13 10.39 16.02
C ALA A 33 9.65 10.11 17.46
N ARG A 34 8.50 10.67 17.87
CA ARG A 34 7.93 10.41 19.19
C ARG A 34 7.53 8.93 19.35
N VAL A 35 6.90 8.35 18.35
CA VAL A 35 6.53 6.92 18.34
C VAL A 35 7.77 6.04 18.41
N ILE A 36 8.78 6.33 17.58
CA ILE A 36 10.04 5.58 17.56
C ILE A 36 10.74 5.65 18.93
N ASN A 37 10.82 6.83 19.53
CA ASN A 37 11.42 7.01 20.85
C ASN A 37 10.64 6.27 21.95
N TYR A 38 9.30 6.30 21.88
CA TYR A 38 8.44 5.59 22.80
C TYR A 38 8.64 4.08 22.72
N VAL A 39 8.63 3.51 21.50
CA VAL A 39 8.88 2.09 21.26
C VAL A 39 10.27 1.70 21.74
N ARG A 40 11.30 2.51 21.45
CA ARG A 40 12.67 2.25 21.92
C ARG A 40 12.78 2.24 23.45
N THR A 41 12.05 3.12 24.12
CA THR A 41 12.03 3.18 25.59
C THR A 41 11.30 1.97 26.19
N MET A 42 10.13 1.62 25.64
CA MET A 42 9.35 0.44 26.02
C MET A 42 10.14 -0.86 25.85
N ALA A 43 10.80 -1.03 24.70
CA ALA A 43 11.63 -2.19 24.43
C ALA A 43 12.79 -2.30 25.43
N GLY A 44 13.46 -1.18 25.72
CA GLY A 44 14.53 -1.13 26.72
C GLY A 44 14.04 -1.46 28.14
N SER A 45 12.88 -0.97 28.55
CA SER A 45 12.31 -1.29 29.88
C SER A 45 11.89 -2.75 30.00
N ALA A 46 11.32 -3.34 28.95
CA ALA A 46 10.95 -4.75 28.95
C ALA A 46 12.19 -5.66 29.03
N GLN A 47 13.24 -5.33 28.28
CA GLN A 47 14.54 -6.02 28.37
C GLN A 47 15.14 -5.94 29.77
N GLN A 48 15.06 -4.77 30.40
CA GLN A 48 15.54 -4.59 31.76
C GLN A 48 14.78 -5.48 32.75
N GLN A 49 13.44 -5.55 32.64
CA GLN A 49 12.61 -6.42 33.48
C GLN A 49 12.92 -7.91 33.28
N LEU A 50 13.08 -8.35 32.03
CA LEU A 50 13.47 -9.73 31.71
C LEU A 50 14.84 -10.08 32.30
N LYS A 51 15.79 -9.15 32.24
CA LYS A 51 17.14 -9.30 32.81
C LYS A 51 17.13 -9.35 34.33
N ASP A 52 16.27 -8.55 34.97
CA ASP A 52 16.16 -8.48 36.42
C ASP A 52 15.44 -9.71 37.00
N GLU A 53 14.48 -10.31 36.27
CA GLU A 53 13.69 -11.46 36.73
C GLU A 53 14.28 -12.83 36.37
N LEU A 54 14.94 -12.96 35.22
CA LEU A 54 15.40 -14.26 34.69
C LEU A 54 16.92 -14.45 34.81
N GLY A 55 17.63 -13.46 35.37
CA GLY A 55 19.08 -13.51 35.57
C GLY A 55 19.88 -13.27 34.28
N PRO A 56 21.21 -13.21 34.39
CA PRO A 56 22.09 -12.82 33.27
C PRO A 56 22.07 -13.77 32.06
N GLU A 57 21.41 -14.92 32.15
CA GLU A 57 21.25 -15.92 31.07
C GLU A 57 20.45 -15.40 29.86
N PHE A 58 19.70 -14.30 29.98
CA PHE A 58 19.03 -13.61 28.84
C PHE A 58 19.74 -12.32 28.39
N SER A 59 20.94 -12.04 28.92
CA SER A 59 21.71 -10.83 28.58
C SER A 59 22.26 -10.82 27.15
N ASP A 60 22.25 -11.96 26.46
CA ASP A 60 22.81 -12.10 25.12
C ASP A 60 21.81 -11.74 24.00
N VAL A 61 20.56 -11.42 24.33
CA VAL A 61 19.61 -10.82 23.37
C VAL A 61 19.82 -9.32 23.36
N ASP A 62 20.90 -8.91 22.70
CA ASP A 62 21.39 -7.54 22.68
C ASP A 62 20.62 -6.69 21.66
N VAL A 63 19.37 -6.34 21.98
CA VAL A 63 18.42 -5.62 21.09
C VAL A 63 18.95 -4.25 20.62
N ARG A 64 20.08 -3.80 21.15
CA ARG A 64 20.76 -2.57 20.74
C ARG A 64 21.62 -2.75 19.48
N ASP A 65 21.96 -3.97 19.08
CA ASP A 65 22.84 -4.24 17.92
C ASP A 65 22.16 -5.02 16.79
N LEU A 66 20.87 -5.31 16.96
CA LEU A 66 20.12 -6.09 15.99
C LEU A 66 19.38 -5.17 15.03
N ASN A 67 20.01 -4.97 13.87
CA ASN A 67 19.27 -4.83 12.63
C ASN A 67 18.11 -5.85 12.67
N PRO A 68 16.84 -5.41 12.56
CA PRO A 68 15.69 -6.29 12.76
C PRO A 68 15.71 -7.48 11.79
N LYS A 69 16.34 -7.26 10.63
CA LYS A 69 16.60 -8.28 9.61
C LYS A 69 17.46 -9.43 10.14
N THR A 70 18.53 -9.15 10.89
CA THR A 70 19.45 -10.15 11.45
C THR A 70 18.91 -10.83 12.71
N PHE A 71 18.03 -10.20 13.50
CA PHE A 71 17.35 -10.86 14.64
C PHE A 71 16.36 -11.90 14.18
N ILE A 72 15.49 -11.51 13.25
CA ILE A 72 14.53 -12.40 12.61
C ILE A 72 15.30 -13.50 11.87
N GLN A 73 16.40 -13.15 11.20
CA GLN A 73 17.20 -14.14 10.51
C GLN A 73 17.83 -15.18 11.44
N LYS A 74 18.35 -14.80 12.61
CA LYS A 74 19.00 -15.75 13.51
C LYS A 74 18.03 -16.52 14.41
N HIS A 75 17.00 -15.87 14.94
CA HIS A 75 16.08 -16.51 15.89
C HIS A 75 14.80 -17.06 15.25
N LEU A 76 14.45 -16.64 14.03
CA LEU A 76 13.37 -17.27 13.30
C LEU A 76 13.90 -18.27 12.28
N LEU A 77 15.00 -18.05 11.54
CA LEU A 77 15.45 -19.10 10.60
C LEU A 77 15.95 -20.37 11.27
N ASP A 78 16.62 -20.30 12.43
CA ASP A 78 17.04 -21.52 13.13
C ASP A 78 15.82 -22.36 13.61
N ASP A 79 14.68 -21.72 13.88
CA ASP A 79 13.43 -22.40 14.31
C ASP A 79 12.42 -22.64 13.16
N VAL A 80 12.51 -21.92 12.03
CA VAL A 80 11.56 -21.98 10.90
C VAL A 80 12.18 -22.29 9.54
N GLU A 81 13.49 -22.58 9.44
CA GLU A 81 14.14 -23.11 8.22
C GLU A 81 13.32 -24.20 7.52
N PRO A 82 12.81 -25.24 8.21
CA PRO A 82 11.99 -26.25 7.55
C PRO A 82 10.67 -25.70 6.99
N LEU A 83 10.05 -24.72 7.66
CA LEU A 83 8.78 -24.13 7.23
C LEU A 83 8.97 -23.11 6.09
N VAL A 84 10.09 -22.40 6.07
CA VAL A 84 10.40 -21.42 5.02
C VAL A 84 10.78 -22.11 3.72
N ASP A 85 11.43 -23.28 3.78
CA ASP A 85 11.76 -24.07 2.59
C ASP A 85 10.52 -24.70 1.95
N ASP A 86 9.56 -25.18 2.74
CA ASP A 86 8.28 -25.69 2.25
C ASP A 86 7.46 -24.59 1.55
N VAL A 87 7.36 -23.40 2.17
CA VAL A 87 6.64 -22.25 1.59
C VAL A 87 7.34 -21.74 0.34
N LYS A 88 8.68 -21.70 0.30
CA LYS A 88 9.43 -21.33 -0.91
C LYS A 88 9.19 -22.30 -2.05
N LYS A 89 9.11 -23.61 -1.75
CA LYS A 89 8.85 -24.64 -2.76
C LYS A 89 7.44 -24.54 -3.32
N GLU A 90 6.44 -24.38 -2.47
CA GLU A 90 5.04 -24.20 -2.88
C GLU A 90 4.85 -22.90 -3.68
N LEU A 91 5.54 -21.82 -3.29
CA LEU A 91 5.51 -20.56 -4.02
C LEU A 91 6.24 -20.66 -5.37
N ALA A 92 7.35 -21.40 -5.46
CA ALA A 92 8.07 -21.63 -6.71
C ALA A 92 7.23 -22.46 -7.69
N GLU A 93 6.57 -23.51 -7.20
CA GLU A 93 5.66 -24.35 -7.98
C GLU A 93 4.41 -23.58 -8.42
N GLY A 94 3.79 -22.82 -7.52
CA GLY A 94 2.64 -21.95 -7.82
C GLY A 94 2.97 -20.81 -8.78
N THR A 95 4.17 -20.23 -8.68
CA THR A 95 4.62 -19.18 -9.61
C THR A 95 4.92 -19.74 -10.99
N ALA A 96 5.49 -20.95 -11.08
CA ALA A 96 5.71 -21.64 -12.36
C ALA A 96 4.38 -22.00 -13.03
N ALA A 97 3.43 -22.57 -12.27
CA ALA A 97 2.08 -22.88 -12.77
C ALA A 97 1.30 -21.63 -13.19
N GLY A 98 1.37 -20.56 -12.39
CA GLY A 98 0.73 -19.28 -12.70
C GLY A 98 1.32 -18.61 -13.94
N ARG A 99 2.61 -18.79 -14.21
CA ARG A 99 3.27 -18.23 -15.41
C ARG A 99 2.82 -18.95 -16.68
N THR A 100 2.66 -20.28 -16.64
CA THR A 100 2.09 -21.06 -17.75
C THR A 100 0.63 -20.68 -18.01
N ALA A 101 -0.19 -20.62 -16.96
CA ALA A 101 -1.59 -20.20 -17.08
C ALA A 101 -1.73 -18.76 -17.63
N ALA A 102 -0.84 -17.84 -17.23
CA ALA A 102 -0.82 -16.49 -17.77
C ALA A 102 -0.44 -16.44 -19.26
N SER A 103 0.47 -17.31 -19.71
CA SER A 103 0.81 -17.44 -21.13
C SER A 103 -0.35 -18.01 -21.96
N ASP A 104 -1.08 -18.99 -21.45
CA ASP A 104 -2.23 -19.59 -22.14
C ASP A 104 -3.40 -18.59 -22.26
N VAL A 105 -3.66 -17.80 -21.21
CA VAL A 105 -4.68 -16.74 -21.25
C VAL A 105 -4.29 -15.63 -22.20
N THR A 106 -3.01 -15.24 -22.24
CA THR A 106 -2.53 -14.22 -23.18
C THR A 106 -2.68 -14.69 -24.63
N ALA A 107 -2.32 -15.95 -24.93
CA ALA A 107 -2.51 -16.54 -26.25
C ALA A 107 -3.99 -16.58 -26.68
N ALA A 108 -4.89 -17.01 -25.79
CA ALA A 108 -6.33 -17.05 -26.07
C ALA A 108 -6.93 -15.66 -26.33
N VAL A 109 -6.45 -14.63 -25.63
CA VAL A 109 -6.88 -13.23 -25.83
C VAL A 109 -6.37 -12.69 -27.16
N ASP A 110 -5.14 -13.02 -27.56
CA ASP A 110 -4.59 -12.62 -28.84
C ASP A 110 -5.27 -13.32 -30.03
N ASP A 111 -5.66 -14.59 -29.88
CA ASP A 111 -6.47 -15.32 -30.87
C ASP A 111 -7.88 -14.73 -30.99
N ALA A 112 -8.55 -14.43 -29.86
CA ALA A 112 -9.86 -13.78 -29.86
C ALA A 112 -9.80 -12.37 -30.48
N LYS A 113 -8.72 -11.63 -30.23
CA LYS A 113 -8.49 -10.30 -30.80
C LYS A 113 -8.21 -10.37 -32.30
N SER A 114 -7.52 -11.41 -32.75
CA SER A 114 -7.25 -11.66 -34.18
C SER A 114 -8.52 -12.06 -34.93
N ALA A 115 -9.37 -12.90 -34.32
CA ALA A 115 -10.70 -13.26 -34.84
C ALA A 115 -11.67 -12.06 -34.86
N SER A 116 -11.58 -11.14 -33.89
CA SER A 116 -12.38 -9.90 -33.87
C SER A 116 -11.91 -8.90 -34.93
N ARG A 117 -10.60 -8.76 -35.16
CA ARG A 117 -10.04 -7.88 -36.21
C ARG A 117 -10.37 -8.37 -37.62
N SER A 118 -10.42 -9.68 -37.86
CA SER A 118 -10.88 -10.23 -39.14
C SER A 118 -12.36 -9.97 -39.41
N ASN A 119 -13.19 -9.85 -38.36
CA ASN A 119 -14.61 -9.52 -38.47
C ASN A 119 -14.87 -8.00 -38.57
N GLY A 120 -13.96 -7.16 -38.06
CA GLY A 120 -14.07 -5.70 -38.06
C GLY A 120 -13.51 -5.00 -39.31
N SER A 121 -12.74 -5.71 -40.15
CA SER A 121 -12.12 -5.12 -41.35
C SER A 121 -13.10 -4.84 -42.52
N ALA A 122 -14.40 -5.07 -42.33
CA ALA A 122 -15.43 -4.78 -43.32
C ALA A 122 -16.22 -3.47 -43.06
N ALA A 123 -15.98 -2.75 -41.96
CA ALA A 123 -16.76 -1.55 -41.64
C ALA A 123 -15.91 -0.42 -41.04
N GLY A 124 -15.58 0.60 -41.83
CA GLY A 124 -15.18 1.90 -41.27
C GLY A 124 -14.23 2.76 -42.11
N THR A 125 -14.64 3.22 -43.28
CA THR A 125 -14.21 4.54 -43.78
C THR A 125 -15.36 5.52 -43.56
N VAL A 126 -15.27 6.36 -42.53
CA VAL A 126 -15.66 7.78 -42.58
C VAL A 126 -15.37 8.42 -41.22
N GLY A 127 -14.42 9.35 -41.21
CA GLY A 127 -14.25 10.30 -40.12
C GLY A 127 -13.77 11.62 -40.71
N ALA A 128 -14.57 12.67 -40.58
CA ALA A 128 -14.13 14.06 -40.77
C ALA A 128 -15.10 15.06 -40.12
N ALA A 129 -14.52 15.93 -39.27
CA ALA A 129 -14.88 17.35 -39.02
C ALA A 129 -16.25 17.68 -38.35
N ALA A 130 -16.46 18.75 -37.57
CA ALA A 130 -15.66 19.78 -36.91
C ALA A 130 -16.61 20.70 -36.08
N ALA A 131 -16.02 21.57 -35.23
CA ALA A 131 -16.45 22.94 -34.90
C ALA A 131 -17.39 23.27 -33.70
N VAL A 132 -16.76 23.85 -32.66
CA VAL A 132 -16.99 25.16 -32.00
C VAL A 132 -18.42 25.79 -31.93
N GLY A 133 -18.96 25.82 -30.70
CA GLY A 133 -19.42 27.00 -29.93
C GLY A 133 -20.61 27.87 -30.38
N ALA A 134 -21.61 28.05 -29.50
CA ALA A 134 -22.26 29.34 -29.17
C ALA A 134 -23.37 29.16 -28.09
N ALA A 135 -23.57 30.22 -27.30
CA ALA A 135 -24.40 30.31 -26.12
C ALA A 135 -25.93 30.36 -26.39
N ALA A 136 -26.72 29.91 -25.40
CA ALA A 136 -28.05 30.46 -25.14
C ALA A 136 -28.44 30.22 -23.66
N VAL A 137 -28.69 31.33 -22.98
CA VAL A 137 -29.32 31.41 -21.65
C VAL A 137 -30.78 30.95 -21.77
N GLY A 138 -31.18 30.03 -20.89
CA GLY A 138 -32.57 29.61 -20.72
C GLY A 138 -32.90 29.49 -19.24
N VAL A 139 -33.47 30.54 -18.68
CA VAL A 139 -34.12 30.55 -17.36
C VAL A 139 -35.38 29.70 -17.43
N ALA A 140 -35.44 28.63 -16.62
CA ALA A 140 -36.68 27.92 -16.33
C ALA A 140 -36.63 27.39 -14.89
N ALA A 141 -37.58 27.86 -14.09
CA ALA A 141 -37.77 27.49 -12.71
C ALA A 141 -38.15 26.01 -12.55
N THR A 142 -37.54 25.32 -11.59
CA THR A 142 -38.15 24.17 -10.92
C THR A 142 -38.00 24.34 -9.41
N ASN A 143 -39.09 24.75 -8.78
CA ASN A 143 -39.26 24.67 -7.33
C ASN A 143 -39.31 23.21 -6.90
N GLY A 144 -38.60 22.88 -5.83
CA GLY A 144 -38.93 21.73 -4.98
C GLY A 144 -37.77 20.80 -4.67
N VAL A 145 -36.87 21.22 -3.77
CA VAL A 145 -35.94 20.29 -3.10
C VAL A 145 -35.92 20.55 -1.59
N ALA A 146 -36.38 19.51 -0.90
CA ALA A 146 -35.95 19.01 0.41
C ALA A 146 -36.07 19.93 1.64
N SER A 147 -37.11 19.67 2.44
CA SER A 147 -37.02 19.81 3.89
C SER A 147 -35.99 18.79 4.44
N PRO A 148 -35.05 19.18 5.31
CA PRO A 148 -34.17 18.22 5.96
C PRO A 148 -34.99 17.39 6.95
N ARG A 149 -35.02 16.07 6.78
CA ARG A 149 -35.54 15.17 7.81
C ARG A 149 -34.60 15.24 9.01
N VAL A 150 -35.09 15.78 10.11
CA VAL A 150 -34.45 15.70 11.43
C VAL A 150 -34.46 14.23 11.84
N LEU A 151 -33.29 13.63 12.04
CA LEU A 151 -33.17 12.37 12.76
C LEU A 151 -33.59 12.62 14.21
N THR A 152 -34.72 12.07 14.63
CA THR A 152 -35.05 11.99 16.05
C THR A 152 -34.08 11.01 16.72
N PRO A 153 -33.53 11.33 17.91
CA PRO A 153 -32.68 10.42 18.64
C PRO A 153 -33.45 9.16 19.08
N PHE A 154 -32.75 8.03 19.15
CA PHE A 154 -33.26 6.75 19.63
C PHE A 154 -33.83 6.90 21.05
N ASP A 155 -35.07 6.45 21.25
CA ASP A 155 -35.75 6.37 22.54
C ASP A 155 -35.51 4.97 23.15
N PRO A 156 -34.78 4.85 24.28
CA PRO A 156 -34.45 3.58 24.89
C PRO A 156 -35.55 2.99 25.81
N ASP A 157 -36.74 3.61 25.94
CA ASP A 157 -37.82 3.12 26.82
C ASP A 157 -38.97 2.38 26.08
N ALA A 158 -38.78 2.03 24.81
CA ALA A 158 -39.70 1.11 24.11
C ALA A 158 -39.32 -0.36 24.38
N THR A 159 -39.89 -0.89 25.48
CA THR A 159 -39.94 -2.30 25.97
C THR A 159 -39.57 -3.41 24.98
#